data_AF-A0A957J401-F1
#
_entry.id   AF-A0A957J401-F1
#
_cell.length_a   1.000
_cell.length_b   1.000
_cell.length_c   1.000
_cell.angle_alpha   90.00
_cell.angle_beta   90.00
_cell.angle_gamma   90.00
#
_symmetry.space_group_name_H-M   'P 1'
#
loop_
_entity.id
_entity.type
_entity.pdbx_description
1 polymer ?
#
loop_
_entity_poly.entity_id
_entity_poly.type
_entity_poly.pdbx_seq_one_letter_code
_entity_poly.pdbx_strand_id
1 'polypeptide(L)' 'MTSVIPDTETAVFTETAVIGAGPIGIELAIALQRLNHNYILFEATQVGDAFMRWPPETRFFSSNEHLALAGVPMQNS' A
#
# COMPACT_ATOMS: atom_id res chain seq x y z
N MET A 1 -26.29 33.89 12.69
CA MET A 1 -26.00 32.44 12.62
C MET A 1 -25.39 32.19 11.26
N THR A 2 -24.06 32.26 11.16
CA THR A 2 -23.33 31.95 9.93
C THR A 2 -23.24 30.44 9.83
N SER A 3 -23.97 29.85 8.90
CA SER A 3 -23.83 28.44 8.55
C SER A 3 -22.42 28.28 7.97
N VAL A 4 -21.55 27.59 8.72
CA VAL A 4 -20.27 27.10 8.22
C VAL A 4 -20.60 26.01 7.21
N ILE A 5 -20.43 26.32 5.92
CA ILE A 5 -20.43 25.31 4.87
C ILE A 5 -19.17 24.47 5.11
N PRO A 6 -19.27 23.15 5.33
CA PRO A 6 -18.08 22.31 5.45
C PRO A 6 -17.31 22.39 4.12
N ASP A 7 -16.01 22.62 4.24
CA ASP A 7 -15.09 22.88 3.15
C ASP A 7 -15.34 21.96 1.94
N THR A 8 -15.37 22.58 0.76
CA THR A 8 -15.47 21.91 -0.54
C THR A 8 -14.53 20.70 -0.57
N GLU A 9 -15.10 19.49 -0.61
CA GLU A 9 -14.34 18.24 -0.72
C GLU A 9 -13.46 18.33 -1.98
N THR A 10 -12.15 18.48 -1.79
CA THR A 10 -11.21 18.63 -2.90
C THR A 10 -11.07 17.26 -3.55
N ALA A 11 -11.78 17.05 -4.65
CA ALA A 11 -11.68 15.83 -5.43
C ALA A 11 -10.24 15.66 -5.94
N VAL A 12 -9.62 14.52 -5.59
CA VAL A 12 -8.30 14.15 -6.07
C VAL A 12 -8.47 13.38 -7.38
N PHE A 13 -7.80 13.86 -8.44
CA PHE A 13 -7.80 13.22 -9.75
C PHE A 13 -6.43 12.60 -10.04
N THR A 14 -6.44 11.39 -10.59
CA THR A 14 -5.25 10.70 -11.05
C THR A 14 -5.58 9.81 -12.24
N GLU A 15 -4.57 9.51 -13.05
CA GLU A 15 -4.69 8.59 -14.19
C GLU A 15 -4.60 7.11 -13.78
N THR A 16 -4.08 6.83 -12.57
CA THR A 16 -3.79 5.46 -12.15
C THR A 16 -4.27 5.19 -10.73
N ALA A 17 -5.07 4.14 -10.59
CA ALA A 17 -5.48 3.58 -9.31
C ALA A 17 -4.84 2.21 -9.12
N VAL A 18 -4.20 2.01 -7.97
CA VAL A 18 -3.69 0.70 -7.54
C VAL A 18 -4.67 0.14 -6.51
N ILE A 19 -5.16 -1.07 -6.73
CA ILE A 19 -6.14 -1.72 -5.85
C ILE A 19 -5.48 -2.87 -5.10
N GLY A 20 -5.41 -2.75 -3.77
CA GLY A 20 -4.79 -3.67 -2.83
C GLY A 20 -3.39 -3.22 -2.41
N ALA A 21 -3.20 -2.86 -1.14
CA ALA A 21 -1.91 -2.58 -0.51
C ALA A 21 -1.30 -3.84 0.13
N GLY A 22 -1.34 -4.95 -0.62
CA GLY A 22 -0.47 -6.10 -0.38
C GLY A 22 0.96 -5.84 -0.88
N PRO A 23 1.87 -6.81 -0.75
CA PRO A 23 3.28 -6.67 -1.15
C PRO A 23 3.47 -6.13 -2.56
N ILE A 24 2.75 -6.72 -3.52
CA ILE A 24 2.84 -6.35 -4.93
C ILE A 24 2.27 -4.97 -5.18
N GLY A 25 1.17 -4.61 -4.52
CA GLY A 25 0.58 -3.27 -4.65
C GLY A 25 1.50 -2.17 -4.11
N ILE A 26 2.20 -2.45 -3.01
CA ILE A 26 3.21 -1.55 -2.45
C ILE A 26 4.42 -1.42 -3.40
N GLU A 27 4.94 -2.53 -3.94
CA GLU A 27 6.03 -2.48 -4.93
C GLU A 27 5.65 -1.67 -6.15
N LEU A 28 4.44 -1.88 -6.68
CA LEU A 28 3.94 -1.14 -7.83
C LEU A 28 3.81 0.36 -7.52
N ALA A 29 3.22 0.71 -6.39
CA ALA A 29 3.10 2.09 -5.93
C ALA A 29 4.48 2.78 -5.84
N ILE A 30 5.48 2.08 -5.30
CA ILE A 30 6.85 2.60 -5.17
C ILE A 30 7.52 2.73 -6.53
N ALA A 31 7.30 1.80 -7.46
CA ALA A 31 7.78 1.91 -8.83
C ALA A 31 7.17 3.14 -9.53
N LEU A 32 5.86 3.37 -9.40
CA LEU A 32 5.19 4.55 -9.94
C LEU A 32 5.73 5.84 -9.33
N GLN A 33 5.94 5.87 -8.01
CA GLN A 33 6.53 7.00 -7.31
C GLN A 33 7.95 7.31 -7.83
N ARG A 34 8.79 6.30 -8.01
CA ARG A 34 10.16 6.45 -8.56
C ARG A 34 10.17 6.96 -10.00
N LEU A 35 9.12 6.69 -10.76
CA LEU A 35 8.91 7.19 -12.12
C LEU A 35 8.24 8.58 -12.15
N ASN A 36 7.95 9.19 -11.00
CA ASN A 36 7.17 10.42 -10.87
C ASN A 36 5.78 10.34 -11.53
N HIS A 37 5.17 9.14 -11.52
CA HIS A 37 3.82 8.92 -12.03
C HIS A 37 2.80 9.08 -10.90
N ASN A 38 1.76 9.88 -11.12
CA ASN A 38 0.71 10.09 -10.13
C ASN A 38 -0.17 8.84 -10.00
N TYR A 39 -0.46 8.42 -8.76
CA TYR A 39 -1.34 7.31 -8.48
C TYR A 39 -2.07 7.50 -7.15
N ILE A 40 -3.17 6.77 -6.98
CA ILE A 40 -3.81 6.56 -5.68
C ILE A 40 -3.80 5.06 -5.40
N LEU A 41 -3.32 4.67 -4.23
CA LEU A 41 -3.34 3.28 -3.75
C LEU A 41 -4.50 3.10 -2.77
N PHE A 42 -5.35 2.14 -3.04
CA PHE A 42 -6.49 1.78 -2.21
C PHE A 42 -6.27 0.42 -1.55
N GLU A 43 -6.64 0.29 -0.29
CA GLU A 43 -6.69 -0.97 0.44
C GLU A 43 -8.05 -1.07 1.14
N ALA A 44 -8.64 -2.26 1.13
CA ALA A 44 -9.94 -2.48 1.76
C ALA A 44 -9.85 -2.44 3.30
N THR A 45 -8.66 -2.70 3.84
CA THR A 45 -8.41 -2.88 5.27
C THR A 45 -7.10 -2.18 5.69
N GLN A 46 -6.30 -2.81 6.57
CA GLN A 46 -4.95 -2.33 6.88
C GLN A 46 -3.94 -2.83 5.84
N VAL A 47 -2.85 -2.09 5.68
CA VAL A 47 -1.70 -2.56 4.90
C VAL A 47 -1.20 -3.88 5.49
N GLY A 48 -0.95 -4.86 4.62
CA GLY A 48 -0.46 -6.19 5.02
C GLY A 48 -1.50 -7.12 5.66
N ASP A 49 -2.79 -6.79 5.64
CA ASP A 49 -3.88 -7.61 6.20
C ASP A 49 -3.91 -9.06 5.66
N ALA A 50 -3.48 -9.26 4.41
CA ALA A 50 -3.37 -10.60 3.82
C ALA A 50 -2.41 -11.52 4.58
N PHE A 51 -1.31 -10.99 5.13
CA PHE A 51 -0.35 -11.74 5.94
C PHE A 51 -0.89 -12.06 7.32
N MET A 52 -1.63 -11.12 7.91
CA MET A 52 -2.21 -11.25 9.24
C MET A 52 -3.24 -12.39 9.33
N ARG A 53 -3.77 -12.84 8.18
CA ARG A 53 -4.70 -13.96 8.09
C ARG A 53 -4.05 -15.33 7.90
N TRP A 54 -2.73 -15.40 7.72
CA TRP A 54 -2.07 -16.69 7.61
C TRP A 54 -2.04 -17.41 8.97
N PRO A 55 -2.03 -18.75 8.97
CA PRO A 55 -1.79 -19.51 10.20
C PRO A 55 -0.56 -18.98 10.95
N PRO A 56 -0.58 -18.92 12.30
CA PRO A 56 0.51 -18.32 13.09
C PRO A 56 1.92 -18.90 12.81
N GLU A 57 1.98 -20.15 12.37
CA GLU A 57 3.23 -20.86 12.08
C GLU A 57 3.56 -20.91 10.57
N THR A 58 2.92 -20.06 9.76
CA THR A 58 3.27 -19.93 8.34
C THR A 58 4.66 -19.35 8.19
N ARG A 59 5.56 -20.16 7.62
CA ARG A 59 6.92 -19.74 7.27
C ARG A 59 6.97 -19.29 5.82
N PHE A 60 7.71 -18.21 5.59
CA PHE A 60 8.09 -17.84 4.23
C PHE A 60 9.08 -18.87 3.68
N PHE A 61 8.89 -19.27 2.42
CA PHE A 61 9.83 -20.12 1.69
C PHE A 61 10.90 -19.31 0.95
N SER A 62 10.61 -18.04 0.66
CA SER A 62 11.51 -17.10 -0.01
C SER A 62 12.55 -16.55 0.95
N SER A 63 13.72 -16.20 0.44
CA SER A 63 14.74 -15.49 1.22
C SER A 63 14.29 -14.07 1.57
N ASN A 64 14.89 -13.47 2.60
CA ASN A 64 14.58 -12.11 3.03
C ASN A 64 14.80 -11.08 1.92
N GLU A 65 15.77 -11.30 1.02
CA GLU A 65 15.99 -10.42 -0.13
C GLU A 65 14.80 -10.46 -1.11
N HIS A 66 14.20 -11.63 -1.32
CA HIS A 66 13.04 -11.79 -2.19
C HIS A 66 11.72 -11.31 -1.56
N LEU A 67 11.69 -11.15 -0.24
CA LEU A 67 10.54 -10.61 0.50
C LEU A 67 10.67 -9.11 0.79
N ALA A 68 11.86 -8.55 0.55
CA ALA A 68 12.11 -7.14 0.80
C ALA A 68 11.19 -6.28 -0.06
N LEU A 69 10.61 -5.26 0.57
CA LEU A 69 9.80 -4.26 -0.13
C LEU A 69 10.61 -2.98 -0.27
N ALA A 70 10.76 -2.48 -1.49
CA ALA A 70 11.49 -1.26 -1.82
C ALA A 70 12.97 -1.26 -1.41
N GLY A 71 13.56 -2.44 -1.16
CA GLY A 71 14.89 -2.59 -0.57
C GLY A 71 14.91 -2.53 0.96
N VAL A 72 13.74 -2.43 1.62
CA VAL A 72 13.58 -2.60 3.07
C VAL A 72 13.45 -4.10 3.37
N PRO A 73 14.42 -4.71 4.08
CA PRO A 73 14.35 -6.12 4.40
C PRO A 73 13.24 -6.41 5.40
N MET A 74 12.67 -7.60 5.33
CA MET A 74 11.80 -8.11 6.38
C MET A 74 12.59 -8.26 7.68
N GLN A 75 12.05 -7.71 8.77
CA GLN A 75 12.62 -7.89 10.09
C GLN A 75 12.30 -9.30 10.58
N ASN A 76 13.34 -10.08 10.89
CA ASN A 76 13.15 -11.32 11.64
C ASN A 76 12.81 -10.96 13.08
N SER A 77 11.67 -11.46 13.57
CA SER A 77 11.40 -11.63 15.00
C SER A 77 12.03 -12.92 15.51
#